data_AF-A0A2K8X1Z7-F1
#
_entry.id   AF-A0A2K8X1Z7-F1
#
_cell.length_a   1.000
_cell.length_b   1.000
_cell.length_c   1.000
_cell.angle_alpha   90.00
_cell.angle_beta   90.00
_cell.angle_gamma   90.00
#
_symmetry.space_group_name_H-M   'P 1'
#
loop_
_entity.id
_entity.type
_entity.pdbx_description
1 polymer ?
#
loop_
_entity_poly.entity_id
_entity_poly.type
_entity_poly.pdbx_seq_one_letter_code
_entity_poly.pdbx_strand_id
1 'polypeptide(L)'
;MADNNIYIKKASGDRVKFSIEKLKTSLINSGADNILADSITKNVRDELFQGISTKEIYNRAFALLKAKQSHLASKYKLKKAIYELGPTGFPFERYVAAIIEASGYTTKVGDIINGHCVKHEIDILATKSNETYVVECKFHSDAGLNCNVKIPLYIFSRFKDVQKKWNTNLKLKTKVTQGWVVTNTRFTEDARRYGNCVGLYLLSWDYPKNNGLKHRIDTHKLYPITVSTLLTKREKQFLLNREVVLCKDLINDAFYLDHLAISKNRKTRILNEIKLLCNQN
;
A
#
# COMPACT_ATOMS: atom_id res chain seq x y z
N MET A 1 5.17 31.97 19.34
CA MET A 1 3.97 32.10 20.22
C MET A 1 2.76 31.95 19.30
N ALA A 2 1.82 31.02 19.39
CA ALA A 2 1.45 30.01 20.37
C ALA A 2 0.92 28.74 19.65
N ASP A 3 1.74 27.70 19.50
CA ASP A 3 1.30 26.40 18.92
C ASP A 3 0.68 25.46 19.99
N ASN A 4 0.65 25.87 21.27
CA ASN A 4 0.54 24.91 22.37
C ASN A 4 -0.87 24.40 22.71
N ASN A 5 -1.95 24.97 22.13
CA ASN A 5 -3.32 24.67 22.56
C ASN A 5 -4.34 24.39 21.45
N ILE A 6 -3.94 24.16 20.20
CA ILE A 6 -4.91 23.74 19.16
C ILE A 6 -5.13 22.22 19.27
N TYR A 7 -6.38 21.83 19.51
CA TYR A 7 -6.85 20.46 19.50
C TYR A 7 -7.52 20.15 18.17
N ILE A 8 -7.05 19.07 17.55
CA ILE A 8 -7.53 18.59 16.26
C ILE A 8 -8.32 17.29 16.45
N LYS A 9 -9.25 17.02 15.55
CA LYS A 9 -10.08 15.81 15.57
C LYS A 9 -9.50 14.74 14.64
N LYS A 10 -9.12 13.59 15.19
CA LYS A 10 -8.72 12.41 14.39
C LYS A 10 -9.92 11.78 13.69
N ALA A 11 -9.65 10.91 12.71
CA ALA A 11 -10.67 10.07 12.09
C ALA A 11 -11.40 9.15 13.09
N SER A 12 -10.74 8.76 14.19
CA SER A 12 -11.36 8.00 15.30
C SER A 12 -12.36 8.81 16.12
N GLY A 13 -12.38 10.14 15.98
CA GLY A 13 -13.13 11.04 16.84
C GLY A 13 -12.30 11.63 17.98
N ASP A 14 -11.14 11.06 18.30
CA ASP A 14 -10.28 11.54 19.38
C ASP A 14 -9.82 12.97 19.16
N ARG A 15 -9.77 13.74 20.25
CA ARG A 15 -9.16 15.07 20.29
C ARG A 15 -7.70 14.94 20.72
N VAL A 16 -6.79 15.49 19.94
CA VAL A 16 -5.37 15.51 20.27
C VAL A 16 -4.76 16.87 19.98
N LYS A 17 -3.66 17.22 20.65
CA LYS A 17 -2.90 18.42 20.32
C LYS A 17 -2.32 18.31 18.91
N PHE A 18 -2.42 19.39 18.14
CA PHE A 18 -1.72 19.52 16.87
C PHE A 18 -0.20 19.45 17.10
N SER A 19 0.52 18.91 16.12
CA SER A 19 1.98 18.86 16.14
C SER A 19 2.48 19.24 14.75
N ILE A 20 3.09 20.41 14.67
CA ILE A 20 3.70 20.91 13.44
C ILE A 20 4.80 19.96 12.95
N GLU A 21 5.59 19.41 13.87
CA GLU A 21 6.67 18.46 13.55
C GLU A 21 6.16 17.19 12.87
N LYS A 22 4.99 16.68 13.29
CA LYS A 22 4.36 15.53 12.61
C LYS A 22 3.94 15.88 11.18
N LEU A 23 3.42 17.08 10.95
CA LEU A 23 3.08 17.54 9.60
C LEU A 23 4.34 17.71 8.74
N LYS A 24 5.36 18.41 9.26
CA LYS A 24 6.65 18.61 8.59
C LYS A 24 7.30 17.27 8.21
N THR A 25 7.40 16.35 9.16
CA THR A 25 7.94 15.01 8.94
C THR A 25 7.14 14.24 7.89
N SER A 26 5.81 14.40 7.85
CA SER A 26 4.98 13.73 6.84
C SER A 26 5.24 14.24 5.41
N LEU A 27 5.51 15.54 5.25
CA LEU A 27 5.89 16.16 3.97
C LEU A 27 7.30 15.73 3.55
N ILE A 28 8.27 15.78 4.47
CA ILE A 28 9.65 15.34 4.21
C ILE A 28 9.68 13.87 3.79
N ASN A 29 8.91 13.01 4.46
CA ASN A 29 8.77 11.60 4.10
C ASN A 29 8.18 11.38 2.70
N SER A 30 7.51 12.38 2.11
CA SER A 30 7.05 12.32 0.71
C SER A 30 8.09 12.81 -0.29
N GLY A 31 9.24 13.31 0.17
CA GLY A 31 10.35 13.83 -0.63
C GLY A 31 10.45 15.35 -0.70
N ALA A 32 9.64 16.09 0.08
CA ALA A 32 9.78 17.54 0.16
C ALA A 32 11.07 17.91 0.91
N ASP A 33 11.81 18.89 0.41
CA ASP A 33 12.92 19.46 1.16
C ASP A 33 12.43 20.27 2.38
N ASN A 34 13.35 20.65 3.26
CA ASN A 34 13.01 21.40 4.47
C ASN A 34 12.36 22.76 4.15
N ILE A 35 12.79 23.45 3.09
CA ILE A 35 12.30 24.79 2.73
C ILE A 35 10.83 24.70 2.29
N LEU A 36 10.51 23.76 1.41
CA LEU A 36 9.16 23.50 0.95
C LEU A 36 8.26 23.01 2.09
N ALA A 37 8.76 22.10 2.94
CA ALA A 37 8.00 21.60 4.09
C ALA A 37 7.71 22.73 5.09
N ASP A 38 8.68 23.61 5.37
CA ASP A 38 8.49 24.77 6.26
C ASP A 38 7.51 25.79 5.67
N SER A 39 7.59 26.05 4.36
CA SER A 39 6.63 26.91 3.67
C SER A 39 5.20 26.38 3.77
N ILE A 40 4.99 25.08 3.50
CA ILE A 40 3.65 24.47 3.56
C ILE A 40 3.13 24.43 4.99
N THR A 41 3.98 24.04 5.95
CA THR A 41 3.57 23.94 7.37
C THR A 41 3.20 25.30 7.95
N LYS A 42 3.90 26.38 7.55
CA LYS A 42 3.52 27.75 7.91
C LYS A 42 2.12 28.11 7.39
N ASN A 43 1.87 27.91 6.09
CA ASN A 43 0.54 28.20 5.51
C ASN A 43 -0.57 27.39 6.19
N VAL A 44 -0.34 26.10 6.45
CA VAL A 44 -1.33 25.25 7.14
C VAL A 44 -1.55 25.74 8.58
N ARG A 45 -0.50 26.19 9.28
CA ARG A 45 -0.60 26.73 10.64
C ARG A 45 -1.52 27.96 10.70
N ASP A 46 -1.34 28.89 9.77
CA ASP A 46 -2.11 30.14 9.71
C ASP A 46 -3.61 29.89 9.46
N GLU A 47 -3.93 28.70 8.96
CA GLU A 47 -5.27 28.23 8.64
C GLU A 47 -5.90 27.33 9.72
N LEU A 48 -5.18 27.02 10.81
CA LEU A 48 -5.68 26.13 11.87
C LEU A 48 -6.74 26.81 12.74
N PHE A 49 -7.72 26.03 13.15
CA PHE A 49 -8.75 26.43 14.12
C PHE A 49 -9.14 25.25 15.01
N GLN A 50 -9.79 25.54 16.14
CA GLN A 50 -10.14 24.49 17.10
C GLN A 50 -11.09 23.45 16.52
N GLY A 51 -10.78 22.18 16.74
CA GLY A 51 -11.58 21.07 16.26
C GLY A 51 -11.41 20.74 14.77
N ILE A 52 -10.53 21.45 14.04
CA ILE A 52 -10.19 21.10 12.65
C ILE A 52 -9.77 19.62 12.57
N SER A 53 -10.26 18.92 11.54
CA SER A 53 -10.00 17.49 11.41
C SER A 53 -8.60 17.20 10.85
N THR A 54 -8.00 16.08 11.21
CA THR A 54 -6.75 15.61 10.59
C THR A 54 -6.90 15.43 9.07
N LYS A 55 -8.11 15.13 8.60
CA LYS A 55 -8.43 14.99 7.16
C LYS A 55 -8.31 16.34 6.45
N GLU A 56 -8.81 17.41 7.08
CA GLU A 56 -8.78 18.76 6.54
C GLU A 56 -7.35 19.32 6.48
N ILE A 57 -6.58 19.17 7.57
CA ILE A 57 -5.15 19.53 7.62
C ILE A 57 -4.39 18.80 6.50
N TYR A 58 -4.63 17.49 6.35
CA TYR A 58 -4.01 16.71 5.29
C TYR A 58 -4.37 17.25 3.90
N ASN A 59 -5.64 17.59 3.66
CA ASN A 59 -6.11 18.04 2.35
C ASN A 59 -5.49 19.39 1.96
N ARG A 60 -5.35 20.32 2.92
CA ARG A 60 -4.68 21.62 2.74
C ARG A 60 -3.20 21.43 2.39
N ALA A 61 -2.48 20.66 3.19
CA ALA A 61 -1.08 20.33 2.93
C ALA A 61 -0.89 19.66 1.56
N PHE A 62 -1.78 18.72 1.20
CA PHE A 62 -1.77 18.05 -0.10
C PHE A 62 -2.00 19.04 -1.25
N ALA A 63 -2.96 19.97 -1.14
CA ALA A 63 -3.24 20.95 -2.17
C ALA A 63 -2.04 21.89 -2.40
N LEU A 64 -1.42 22.38 -1.33
CA LEU A 64 -0.22 23.22 -1.39
C LEU A 64 0.97 22.45 -2.01
N LEU A 65 1.20 21.21 -1.58
CA LEU A 65 2.25 20.37 -2.13
C LEU A 65 2.03 20.09 -3.62
N LYS A 66 0.78 19.81 -4.02
CA LYS A 66 0.42 19.54 -5.42
C LYS A 66 0.64 20.75 -6.31
N ALA A 67 0.31 21.95 -5.83
CA ALA A 67 0.52 23.19 -6.56
C ALA A 67 2.00 23.50 -6.82
N LYS A 68 2.88 23.11 -5.89
CA LYS A 68 4.33 23.29 -6.02
C LYS A 68 5.01 22.17 -6.80
N GLN A 69 4.75 20.91 -6.43
CA GLN A 69 5.37 19.72 -6.99
C GLN A 69 4.39 18.54 -6.99
N SER A 70 3.70 18.32 -8.11
CA SER A 70 2.64 17.31 -8.24
C SER A 70 3.11 15.87 -7.92
N HIS A 71 4.32 15.50 -8.34
CA HIS A 71 4.86 14.16 -8.09
C HIS A 71 5.09 13.88 -6.59
N LEU A 72 5.47 14.89 -5.79
CA LEU A 72 5.57 14.74 -4.33
C LEU A 72 4.19 14.59 -3.70
N ALA A 73 3.18 15.30 -4.20
CA ALA A 73 1.81 15.12 -3.75
C ALA A 73 1.29 13.70 -4.01
N SER A 74 1.67 13.08 -5.13
CA SER A 74 1.38 11.67 -5.43
C SER A 74 2.01 10.74 -4.39
N LYS A 75 3.27 10.96 -3.99
CA LYS A 75 3.92 10.22 -2.88
C LYS A 75 3.22 10.46 -1.55
N TYR A 76 2.89 11.70 -1.23
CA TYR A 76 2.17 12.09 0.00
C TYR A 76 0.79 11.42 0.09
N LYS A 77 0.13 11.20 -1.05
CA LYS A 77 -1.15 10.49 -1.17
C LYS A 77 -1.06 8.98 -1.00
N LEU A 78 0.12 8.37 -1.03
CA LEU A 78 0.29 6.91 -1.08
C LEU A 78 -0.62 6.14 -0.12
N LYS A 79 -0.72 6.58 1.14
CA LYS A 79 -1.58 5.92 2.13
C LYS A 79 -3.06 5.85 1.69
N LYS A 80 -3.60 6.95 1.13
CA LYS A 80 -4.98 6.98 0.59
C LYS A 80 -5.08 6.17 -0.70
N ALA A 81 -4.05 6.22 -1.54
CA ALA A 81 -4.03 5.53 -2.82
C ALA A 81 -4.12 4.00 -2.70
N ILE A 82 -3.58 3.40 -1.64
CA ILE A 82 -3.73 1.95 -1.42
C ILE A 82 -5.19 1.55 -1.21
N TYR A 83 -6.00 2.37 -0.52
CA TYR A 83 -7.45 2.10 -0.38
C TYR A 83 -8.20 2.22 -1.71
N GLU A 84 -7.65 2.97 -2.67
CA GLU A 84 -8.22 3.11 -4.03
C GLU A 84 -7.93 1.88 -4.92
N LEU A 85 -7.23 0.84 -4.43
CA LEU A 85 -7.09 -0.44 -5.13
C LEU A 85 -8.37 -1.30 -5.06
N GLY A 86 -9.34 -0.92 -4.21
CA GLY A 86 -10.64 -1.58 -4.08
C GLY A 86 -11.67 -1.18 -5.16
N PRO A 87 -12.92 -1.68 -5.06
CA PRO A 87 -13.51 -2.26 -3.85
C PRO A 87 -13.22 -3.75 -3.63
N THR A 88 -12.72 -4.47 -4.65
CA THR A 88 -12.37 -5.89 -4.53
C THR A 88 -10.97 -6.09 -3.95
N GLY A 89 -10.66 -7.30 -3.45
CA GLY A 89 -9.31 -7.66 -2.98
C GLY A 89 -8.30 -7.88 -4.11
N PHE A 90 -8.78 -8.29 -5.28
CA PHE A 90 -7.94 -8.75 -6.39
C PHE A 90 -6.86 -7.75 -6.85
N PRO A 91 -7.13 -6.45 -7.06
CA PRO A 91 -6.06 -5.52 -7.42
C PRO A 91 -5.03 -5.32 -6.31
N PHE A 92 -5.44 -5.47 -5.04
CA PHE A 92 -4.52 -5.44 -3.90
C PHE A 92 -3.64 -6.70 -3.84
N GLU A 93 -4.19 -7.88 -4.10
CA GLU A 93 -3.43 -9.14 -4.20
C GLU A 93 -2.35 -9.04 -5.26
N ARG A 94 -2.71 -8.59 -6.48
CA ARG A 94 -1.73 -8.40 -7.56
C ARG A 94 -0.69 -7.33 -7.23
N TYR A 95 -1.09 -6.27 -6.55
CA TYR A 95 -0.16 -5.24 -6.09
C TYR A 95 0.84 -5.78 -5.06
N VAL A 96 0.37 -6.61 -4.11
CA VAL A 96 1.23 -7.29 -3.14
C VAL A 96 2.16 -8.29 -3.84
N ALA A 97 1.66 -9.02 -4.83
CA ALA A 97 2.45 -9.94 -5.64
C ALA A 97 3.62 -9.19 -6.32
N ALA A 98 3.35 -8.07 -6.97
CA ALA A 98 4.39 -7.23 -7.57
C ALA A 98 5.42 -6.68 -6.56
N ILE A 99 5.02 -6.37 -5.33
CA ILE A 99 5.94 -5.99 -4.25
C ILE A 99 6.85 -7.15 -3.84
N ILE A 100 6.28 -8.35 -3.75
CA ILE A 100 7.02 -9.57 -3.41
C ILE A 100 7.99 -9.93 -4.54
N GLU A 101 7.58 -9.80 -5.80
CA GLU A 101 8.44 -10.03 -6.97
C GLU A 101 9.66 -9.11 -7.00
N ALA A 102 9.47 -7.82 -6.68
CA ALA A 102 10.58 -6.88 -6.54
C ALA A 102 11.60 -7.28 -5.45
N SER A 103 11.22 -8.17 -4.53
CA SER A 103 12.11 -8.75 -3.51
C SER A 103 12.79 -10.06 -3.96
N GLY A 104 12.69 -10.39 -5.26
CA GLY A 104 13.33 -11.55 -5.89
C GLY A 104 12.56 -12.86 -5.78
N TYR A 105 11.23 -12.79 -5.68
CA TYR A 105 10.35 -13.96 -5.70
C TYR A 105 9.69 -14.11 -7.08
N THR A 106 9.28 -15.32 -7.42
CA THR A 106 8.31 -15.58 -8.48
C THR A 106 6.94 -15.78 -7.86
N THR A 107 5.89 -15.16 -8.39
CA THR A 107 4.55 -15.26 -7.80
C THR A 107 3.52 -15.90 -8.74
N LYS A 108 2.50 -16.52 -8.15
CA LYS A 108 1.24 -16.89 -8.80
C LYS A 108 0.09 -16.35 -7.95
N VAL A 109 -0.94 -15.79 -8.58
CA VAL A 109 -2.06 -15.15 -7.90
C VAL A 109 -3.33 -15.99 -8.10
N GLY A 110 -4.14 -16.17 -7.05
CA GLY A 110 -5.45 -16.83 -7.10
C GLY A 110 -5.42 -18.33 -7.45
N ASP A 111 -4.41 -19.06 -6.98
CA ASP A 111 -4.26 -20.49 -7.30
C ASP A 111 -5.09 -21.36 -6.33
N ILE A 112 -5.74 -22.41 -6.85
CA ILE A 112 -6.54 -23.34 -6.04
C ILE A 112 -5.70 -24.57 -5.70
N ILE A 113 -5.35 -24.72 -4.42
CA ILE A 113 -4.52 -25.80 -3.92
C ILE A 113 -5.34 -26.82 -3.15
N ASN A 114 -5.15 -28.10 -3.45
CA ASN A 114 -5.66 -29.19 -2.62
C ASN A 114 -4.81 -29.28 -1.34
N GLY A 115 -5.36 -28.83 -0.22
CA GLY A 115 -4.79 -29.07 1.10
C GLY A 115 -4.89 -30.54 1.52
N HIS A 116 -4.46 -30.84 2.74
CA HIS A 116 -4.58 -32.19 3.27
C HIS A 116 -6.04 -32.55 3.55
N CYS A 117 -6.84 -31.59 4.01
CA CYS A 117 -8.24 -31.75 4.35
C CYS A 117 -9.17 -31.17 3.29
N VAL A 118 -8.94 -29.94 2.81
CA VAL A 118 -9.86 -29.25 1.88
C VAL A 118 -9.11 -28.46 0.80
N LYS A 119 -9.84 -28.04 -0.24
CA LYS A 119 -9.33 -27.09 -1.24
C LYS A 119 -9.25 -25.69 -0.65
N HIS A 120 -8.18 -24.97 -0.97
CA HIS A 120 -7.97 -23.57 -0.60
C HIS A 120 -7.68 -22.75 -1.85
N GLU A 121 -8.40 -21.66 -2.03
CA GLU A 121 -7.97 -20.57 -2.90
C GLU A 121 -6.91 -19.77 -2.15
N ILE A 122 -5.71 -19.73 -2.70
CA ILE A 122 -4.56 -19.02 -2.13
C ILE A 122 -4.35 -17.74 -2.93
N ASP A 123 -4.45 -16.60 -2.25
CA ASP A 123 -4.33 -15.30 -2.88
C ASP A 123 -3.00 -15.17 -3.64
N ILE A 124 -1.87 -15.52 -3.01
CA ILE A 124 -0.56 -15.49 -3.66
C ILE A 124 0.30 -16.67 -3.19
N LEU A 125 0.84 -17.43 -4.15
CA LEU A 125 1.95 -18.34 -3.94
C LEU A 125 3.25 -17.64 -4.36
N ALA A 126 4.13 -17.35 -3.41
CA ALA A 126 5.43 -16.75 -3.69
C ALA A 126 6.52 -17.81 -3.55
N THR A 127 7.39 -17.93 -4.55
CA THR A 127 8.49 -18.92 -4.54
C THR A 127 9.82 -18.21 -4.67
N LYS A 128 10.79 -18.59 -3.84
CA LYS A 128 12.17 -18.13 -3.93
C LYS A 128 13.10 -19.29 -3.60
N SER A 129 14.02 -19.59 -4.52
CA SER A 129 14.86 -20.78 -4.45
C SER A 129 13.99 -22.05 -4.30
N ASN A 130 14.20 -22.86 -3.26
CA ASN A 130 13.44 -24.10 -3.03
C ASN A 130 12.29 -23.93 -2.03
N GLU A 131 11.93 -22.69 -1.70
CA GLU A 131 10.89 -22.37 -0.73
C GLU A 131 9.69 -21.72 -1.40
N THR A 132 8.50 -22.16 -1.00
CA THR A 132 7.22 -21.58 -1.36
C THR A 132 6.54 -21.03 -0.12
N TYR A 133 5.92 -19.88 -0.26
CA TYR A 133 5.28 -19.12 0.77
C TYR A 133 3.80 -18.97 0.40
N VAL A 134 2.92 -19.27 1.34
CA VAL A 134 1.47 -19.10 1.20
C VAL A 134 1.13 -17.72 1.72
N VAL A 135 0.74 -16.81 0.86
CA VAL A 135 0.51 -15.41 1.20
C VAL A 135 -0.96 -15.08 1.06
N GLU A 136 -1.55 -14.60 2.15
CA GLU A 136 -2.97 -14.28 2.25
C GLU A 136 -3.16 -12.78 2.47
N CYS A 137 -3.97 -12.16 1.63
CA CYS A 137 -4.22 -10.72 1.61
C CYS A 137 -5.56 -10.39 2.28
N LYS A 138 -5.52 -9.63 3.38
CA LYS A 138 -6.70 -9.02 3.99
C LYS A 138 -6.80 -7.55 3.62
N PHE A 139 -7.51 -7.25 2.54
CA PHE A 139 -7.83 -5.88 2.13
C PHE A 139 -9.02 -5.30 2.91
N HIS A 140 -8.95 -4.01 3.21
CA HIS A 140 -10.04 -3.20 3.72
C HIS A 140 -10.23 -1.95 2.84
N SER A 141 -11.45 -1.73 2.36
CA SER A 141 -11.79 -0.55 1.55
C SER A 141 -11.76 0.75 2.33
N ASP A 142 -12.03 0.68 3.63
CA ASP A 142 -12.10 1.84 4.52
C ASP A 142 -10.92 1.92 5.49
N ALA A 143 -10.47 3.15 5.74
CA ALA A 143 -9.46 3.43 6.73
C ALA A 143 -10.04 3.32 8.16
N GLY A 144 -9.24 2.83 9.10
CA GLY A 144 -9.59 2.74 10.52
C GLY A 144 -9.93 1.33 11.01
N LEU A 145 -10.16 0.39 10.09
CA LEU A 145 -10.25 -1.03 10.42
C LEU A 145 -8.85 -1.61 10.68
N ASN A 146 -8.76 -2.50 11.67
CA ASN A 146 -7.54 -3.26 11.96
C ASN A 146 -7.85 -4.76 11.87
N CYS A 147 -6.88 -5.54 11.40
CA CYS A 147 -6.93 -7.00 11.42
C CYS A 147 -6.78 -7.51 12.86
N ASN A 148 -7.85 -8.09 13.40
CA ASN A 148 -7.86 -8.72 14.72
C ASN A 148 -7.28 -10.16 14.66
N VAL A 149 -7.13 -10.79 15.82
CA VAL A 149 -6.48 -12.11 15.97
C VAL A 149 -7.17 -13.24 15.20
N LYS A 150 -8.46 -13.12 14.88
CA LYS A 150 -9.20 -14.16 14.11
C LYS A 150 -8.59 -14.37 12.72
N ILE A 151 -8.06 -13.32 12.12
CA ILE A 151 -7.45 -13.37 10.77
C ILE A 151 -6.19 -14.26 10.75
N PRO A 152 -5.13 -14.01 11.55
CA PRO A 152 -3.98 -14.89 11.58
C PRO A 152 -4.29 -16.29 12.13
N LEU A 153 -5.25 -16.45 13.05
CA LEU A 153 -5.72 -17.77 13.48
C LEU A 153 -6.22 -18.60 12.28
N TYR A 154 -7.14 -18.03 11.50
CA TYR A 154 -7.70 -18.67 10.32
C TYR A 154 -6.63 -18.97 9.25
N ILE A 155 -5.79 -17.99 8.93
CA ILE A 155 -4.73 -18.14 7.91
C ILE A 155 -3.69 -19.18 8.34
N PHE A 156 -3.37 -19.27 9.63
CA PHE A 156 -2.47 -20.30 10.14
C PHE A 156 -3.02 -21.71 9.88
N SER A 157 -4.31 -21.94 10.16
CA SER A 157 -4.96 -23.23 9.88
C SER A 157 -4.92 -23.59 8.40
N ARG A 158 -5.23 -22.63 7.52
CA ARG A 158 -5.14 -22.79 6.05
C ARG A 158 -3.71 -23.13 5.60
N PHE A 159 -2.73 -22.35 6.05
CA PHE A 159 -1.32 -22.58 5.77
C PHE A 159 -0.88 -23.98 6.19
N LYS A 160 -1.27 -24.44 7.39
CA LYS A 160 -0.90 -25.77 7.88
C LYS A 160 -1.52 -26.90 7.07
N ASP A 161 -2.76 -26.74 6.62
CA ASP A 161 -3.43 -27.72 5.78
C ASP A 161 -2.75 -27.87 4.40
N VAL A 162 -2.40 -26.73 3.77
CA VAL A 162 -1.63 -26.71 2.52
C VAL A 162 -0.22 -27.29 2.73
N GLN A 163 0.49 -26.83 3.76
CA GLN A 163 1.86 -27.27 4.06
C GLN A 163 1.94 -28.79 4.23
N LYS A 164 0.99 -29.38 4.97
CA LYS A 164 0.95 -30.81 5.24
C LYS A 164 0.84 -31.64 3.96
N LYS A 165 -0.04 -31.25 3.02
CA LYS A 165 -0.17 -31.96 1.74
C LYS A 165 1.01 -31.69 0.82
N TRP A 166 1.37 -30.42 0.63
CA TRP A 166 2.41 -29.99 -0.31
C TRP A 166 3.75 -30.66 -0.03
N ASN A 167 4.19 -30.65 1.22
CA ASN A 167 5.52 -31.13 1.59
C ASN A 167 5.66 -32.66 1.60
N THR A 168 4.56 -33.40 1.47
CA THR A 168 4.58 -34.86 1.28
C THR A 168 4.66 -35.26 -0.19
N ASN A 169 4.47 -34.33 -1.13
CA ASN A 169 4.48 -34.61 -2.55
C ASN A 169 5.90 -34.52 -3.12
N LEU A 170 6.56 -35.66 -3.29
CA LEU A 170 7.92 -35.77 -3.83
C LEU A 170 8.08 -35.23 -5.27
N LYS A 171 6.98 -35.02 -6.01
CA LYS A 171 7.02 -34.43 -7.36
C LYS A 171 7.20 -32.92 -7.34
N LEU A 172 6.93 -32.26 -6.22
CA LEU A 172 7.09 -30.81 -6.09
C LEU A 172 8.55 -30.48 -5.76
N LYS A 173 9.13 -29.57 -6.53
CA LYS A 173 10.54 -29.15 -6.38
C LYS A 173 10.76 -28.19 -5.20
N THR A 174 9.68 -27.66 -4.63
CA THR A 174 9.73 -26.65 -3.55
C THR A 174 8.95 -27.13 -2.32
N LYS A 175 9.31 -26.60 -1.16
CA LYS A 175 8.61 -26.85 0.10
C LYS A 175 7.85 -25.60 0.52
N VAL A 176 6.62 -25.78 1.00
CA VAL A 176 5.88 -24.71 1.68
C VAL A 176 6.49 -24.53 3.07
N THR A 177 7.17 -23.41 3.31
CA THR A 177 7.94 -23.17 4.54
C THR A 177 7.28 -22.18 5.48
N GLN A 178 6.56 -21.18 4.97
CA GLN A 178 5.97 -20.13 5.80
C GLN A 178 4.64 -19.60 5.23
N GLY A 179 3.71 -19.25 6.13
CA GLY A 179 2.48 -18.52 5.82
C GLY A 179 2.62 -17.04 6.09
N TRP A 180 2.05 -16.19 5.24
CA TRP A 180 2.08 -14.73 5.35
C TRP A 180 0.66 -14.18 5.48
N VAL A 181 0.51 -13.11 6.27
CA VAL A 181 -0.72 -12.31 6.32
C VAL A 181 -0.36 -10.89 5.91
N VAL A 182 -0.97 -10.40 4.84
CA VAL A 182 -0.72 -9.07 4.29
C VAL A 182 -1.97 -8.21 4.40
N THR A 183 -1.89 -6.98 4.91
CA THR A 183 -3.03 -6.06 4.94
C THR A 183 -2.63 -4.64 4.58
N ASN A 184 -3.51 -3.88 3.93
CA ASN A 184 -3.32 -2.45 3.70
C ASN A 184 -3.50 -1.60 4.97
N THR A 185 -4.02 -2.20 6.05
CA THR A 185 -4.29 -1.52 7.32
C THR A 185 -3.20 -1.83 8.35
N ARG A 186 -3.58 -2.27 9.56
CA ARG A 186 -2.69 -2.63 10.66
C ARG A 186 -3.24 -3.85 11.38
N PHE A 187 -2.37 -4.51 12.13
CA PHE A 187 -2.73 -5.60 13.03
C PHE A 187 -2.94 -5.08 14.45
N THR A 188 -3.94 -5.63 15.14
CA THR A 188 -4.08 -5.49 16.61
C THR A 188 -2.87 -6.10 17.33
N GLU A 189 -2.69 -5.77 18.61
CA GLU A 189 -1.61 -6.35 19.44
C GLU A 189 -1.71 -7.88 19.51
N ASP A 190 -2.91 -8.42 19.76
CA ASP A 190 -3.12 -9.88 19.83
C ASP A 190 -2.84 -10.56 18.48
N ALA A 191 -3.25 -9.94 17.36
CA ALA A 191 -2.92 -10.47 16.04
C ALA A 191 -1.41 -10.54 15.79
N ARG A 192 -0.65 -9.50 16.22
CA ARG A 192 0.80 -9.50 16.12
C ARG A 192 1.43 -10.56 17.01
N ARG A 193 1.01 -10.62 18.27
CA ARG A 193 1.52 -11.58 19.26
C ARG A 193 1.31 -13.02 18.79
N TYR A 194 0.08 -13.37 18.41
CA TYR A 194 -0.25 -14.70 17.92
C TYR A 194 0.51 -15.02 16.63
N GLY A 195 0.44 -14.15 15.61
CA GLY A 195 1.05 -14.42 14.31
C GLY A 195 2.56 -14.65 14.40
N ASN A 196 3.27 -13.81 15.16
CA ASN A 196 4.70 -13.99 15.41
C ASN A 196 4.98 -15.29 16.19
N CYS A 197 4.17 -15.61 17.21
CA CYS A 197 4.33 -16.81 18.04
C CYS A 197 4.24 -18.10 17.22
N VAL A 198 3.30 -18.17 16.27
CA VAL A 198 3.11 -19.37 15.42
C VAL A 198 3.95 -19.35 14.14
N GLY A 199 4.80 -18.34 13.95
CA GLY A 199 5.72 -18.23 12.82
C GLY A 199 5.13 -17.68 11.52
N LEU A 200 3.95 -17.05 11.55
CA LEU A 200 3.43 -16.31 10.40
C LEU A 200 4.23 -15.03 10.16
N TYR A 201 4.50 -14.72 8.90
CA TYR A 201 5.05 -13.41 8.54
C TYR A 201 3.91 -12.41 8.37
N LEU A 202 3.87 -11.39 9.23
CA LEU A 202 2.84 -10.35 9.18
C LEU A 202 3.37 -9.12 8.45
N LEU A 203 2.66 -8.68 7.42
CA LEU A 203 2.99 -7.49 6.63
C LEU A 203 1.80 -6.52 6.62
N SER A 204 2.01 -5.29 7.06
CA SER A 204 1.00 -4.24 7.00
C SER A 204 1.60 -2.91 6.56
N TRP A 205 0.80 -1.83 6.60
CA TRP A 205 1.25 -0.49 6.19
C TRP A 205 2.60 -0.10 6.81
N ASP A 206 2.76 -0.32 8.12
CA ASP A 206 3.92 0.08 8.92
C ASP A 206 4.57 -1.06 9.74
N TYR A 207 4.19 -2.32 9.49
CA TYR A 207 4.76 -3.50 10.15
C TYR A 207 5.28 -4.53 9.13
N PRO A 208 6.45 -5.17 9.36
CA PRO A 208 7.38 -4.93 10.47
C PRO A 208 7.97 -3.52 10.42
N LYS A 209 8.45 -3.02 11.56
CA LYS A 209 9.08 -1.69 11.60
C LYS A 209 10.23 -1.66 10.59
N ASN A 210 10.29 -0.61 9.76
CA ASN A 210 11.26 -0.45 8.68
C ASN A 210 11.21 -1.53 7.58
N ASN A 211 10.15 -2.33 7.52
CA ASN A 211 9.97 -3.33 6.45
C ASN A 211 8.49 -3.58 6.07
N GLY A 212 7.60 -2.68 6.48
CA GLY A 212 6.19 -2.68 6.09
C GLY A 212 5.98 -2.27 4.63
N LEU A 213 4.72 -2.30 4.18
CA LEU A 213 4.34 -1.95 2.81
C LEU A 213 4.88 -0.57 2.42
N LYS A 214 4.68 0.46 3.26
CA LYS A 214 5.17 1.81 2.96
C LYS A 214 6.67 1.83 2.64
N HIS A 215 7.47 1.21 3.50
CA HIS A 215 8.92 1.17 3.33
C HIS A 215 9.30 0.46 2.03
N ARG A 216 8.73 -0.73 1.77
CA ARG A 216 9.01 -1.51 0.56
C ARG A 216 8.67 -0.74 -0.72
N ILE A 217 7.54 -0.03 -0.71
CA ILE A 217 7.09 0.80 -1.83
C ILE A 217 8.08 1.94 -2.09
N ASP A 218 8.45 2.69 -1.05
CA ASP A 218 9.36 3.83 -1.19
C ASP A 218 10.78 3.41 -1.58
N THR A 219 11.28 2.28 -1.05
CA THR A 219 12.60 1.73 -1.39
C THR A 219 12.68 1.28 -2.84
N HIS A 220 11.68 0.53 -3.32
CA HIS A 220 11.69 -0.06 -4.66
C HIS A 220 10.92 0.75 -5.71
N LYS A 221 10.44 1.95 -5.34
CA LYS A 221 9.64 2.86 -6.19
C LYS A 221 8.39 2.20 -6.80
N LEU A 222 7.74 1.33 -6.04
CA LEU A 222 6.57 0.52 -6.48
C LEU A 222 5.26 1.25 -6.22
N TYR A 223 5.17 2.49 -6.69
CA TYR A 223 3.98 3.30 -6.51
C TYR A 223 2.80 2.71 -7.31
N PRO A 224 1.62 2.52 -6.69
CA PRO A 224 0.46 1.98 -7.39
C PRO A 224 -0.14 3.03 -8.33
N ILE A 225 -0.76 2.63 -9.43
CA ILE A 225 -1.39 3.57 -10.40
C ILE A 225 -2.34 4.58 -9.72
N THR A 226 -2.91 4.20 -8.58
CA THR A 226 -3.87 5.00 -7.81
C THR A 226 -3.26 6.24 -7.17
N VAL A 227 -1.93 6.34 -7.07
CA VAL A 227 -1.27 7.56 -6.58
C VAL A 227 -1.39 8.72 -7.56
N SER A 228 -1.49 8.44 -8.86
CA SER A 228 -1.51 9.49 -9.88
C SER A 228 -2.61 10.49 -9.58
N THR A 229 -2.24 11.77 -9.65
CA THR A 229 -3.17 12.89 -9.47
C THR A 229 -3.73 13.41 -10.79
N LEU A 230 -3.27 12.84 -11.91
CA LEU A 230 -3.63 13.19 -13.28
C LEU A 230 -4.61 12.19 -13.93
N LEU A 231 -4.64 10.96 -13.41
CA LEU A 231 -5.64 9.95 -13.78
C LEU A 231 -6.93 10.14 -12.98
N THR A 232 -8.05 10.12 -13.67
CA THR A 232 -9.40 10.10 -13.10
C THR A 232 -9.69 8.74 -12.44
N LYS A 233 -10.72 8.68 -11.58
CA LYS A 233 -11.17 7.42 -10.96
C LYS A 233 -11.51 6.35 -12.00
N ARG A 234 -12.17 6.74 -13.10
CA ARG A 234 -12.55 5.83 -14.20
C ARG A 234 -11.32 5.29 -14.94
N GLU A 235 -10.36 6.16 -15.27
CA GLU A 235 -9.11 5.75 -15.92
C GLU A 235 -8.31 4.79 -15.02
N LYS A 236 -8.25 5.05 -13.70
CA LYS A 236 -7.62 4.13 -12.74
C LYS A 236 -8.31 2.77 -12.70
N GLN A 237 -9.63 2.75 -12.61
CA GLN A 237 -10.38 1.49 -12.59
C GLN A 237 -10.18 0.68 -13.87
N PHE A 238 -10.15 1.35 -15.03
CA PHE A 238 -9.89 0.71 -16.31
C PHE A 238 -8.53 0.00 -16.33
N LEU A 239 -7.50 0.63 -15.77
CA LEU A 239 -6.15 0.08 -15.66
C LEU A 239 -6.09 -1.11 -14.69
N LEU A 240 -6.71 -0.98 -13.51
CA LEU A 240 -6.77 -2.07 -12.53
C LEU A 240 -7.49 -3.31 -13.08
N ASN A 241 -8.57 -3.11 -13.84
CA ASN A 241 -9.31 -4.21 -14.50
C ASN A 241 -8.49 -4.90 -15.60
N ARG A 242 -7.46 -4.24 -16.12
CA ARG A 242 -6.48 -4.79 -17.06
C ARG A 242 -5.18 -5.14 -16.37
N GLU A 243 -5.23 -5.37 -15.06
CA GLU A 243 -4.10 -5.93 -14.37
C GLU A 243 -2.87 -5.00 -14.35
N VAL A 244 -3.07 -3.69 -14.58
CA VAL A 244 -2.04 -2.66 -14.47
C VAL A 244 -2.14 -2.03 -13.08
N VAL A 245 -1.25 -2.44 -12.17
CA VAL A 245 -1.32 -2.04 -10.75
C VAL A 245 -0.22 -1.07 -10.34
N LEU A 246 0.92 -1.01 -11.05
CA LEU A 246 2.02 -0.09 -10.76
C LEU A 246 2.10 1.05 -11.77
N CYS A 247 2.60 2.20 -11.32
CA CYS A 247 2.93 3.31 -12.21
C CYS A 247 3.97 2.92 -13.26
N LYS A 248 4.99 2.11 -12.90
CA LYS A 248 6.03 1.68 -13.85
C LYS A 248 5.50 0.82 -15.00
N ASP A 249 4.39 0.12 -14.80
CA ASP A 249 3.77 -0.73 -15.83
C ASP A 249 3.29 0.13 -17.01
N LEU A 250 2.84 1.36 -16.74
CA LEU A 250 2.42 2.32 -17.78
C LEU A 250 3.57 2.95 -18.57
N ILE A 251 4.80 2.98 -18.02
CA ILE A 251 5.94 3.51 -18.77
C ILE A 251 6.25 2.60 -19.96
N ASN A 252 6.19 1.29 -19.72
CA ASN A 252 6.55 0.28 -20.70
C ASN A 252 5.39 -0.04 -21.66
N ASP A 253 4.18 0.42 -21.37
CA ASP A 253 2.98 0.11 -22.15
C ASP A 253 2.01 1.31 -22.24
N ALA A 254 2.46 2.35 -22.97
CA ALA A 254 1.68 3.57 -23.15
C ALA A 254 0.36 3.36 -23.95
N PHE A 255 0.19 2.20 -24.59
CA PHE A 255 -0.97 1.81 -25.37
C PHE A 255 -2.28 1.84 -24.57
N TYR A 256 -2.22 1.59 -23.25
CA TYR A 256 -3.39 1.73 -22.38
C TYR A 256 -3.92 3.16 -22.35
N LEU A 257 -3.04 4.16 -22.46
CA LEU A 257 -3.45 5.57 -22.50
C LEU A 257 -4.10 5.91 -23.85
N ASP A 258 -3.71 5.23 -24.93
CA ASP A 258 -4.37 5.34 -26.24
C ASP A 258 -5.79 4.77 -26.19
N HIS A 259 -5.98 3.60 -25.57
CA HIS A 259 -7.30 2.98 -25.37
C HIS A 259 -8.26 3.84 -24.56
N LEU A 260 -7.72 4.63 -23.62
CA LEU A 260 -8.48 5.58 -22.83
C LEU A 260 -8.79 6.89 -23.57
N ALA A 261 -8.38 7.02 -24.84
CA ALA A 261 -8.51 8.23 -25.65
C ALA A 261 -7.92 9.48 -24.97
N ILE A 262 -6.84 9.30 -24.19
CA ILE A 262 -6.18 10.41 -23.50
C ILE A 262 -5.46 11.29 -24.53
N SER A 263 -5.68 12.60 -24.48
CA SER A 263 -5.02 13.54 -25.40
C SER A 263 -3.49 13.48 -25.27
N LYS A 264 -2.77 13.74 -26.37
CA LYS A 264 -1.30 13.71 -26.41
C LYS A 264 -0.66 14.53 -25.28
N ASN A 265 -1.17 15.74 -25.05
CA ASN A 265 -0.69 16.63 -23.98
C ASN A 265 -0.90 16.02 -22.58
N ARG A 266 -2.04 15.38 -22.31
CA ARG A 266 -2.28 14.70 -21.03
C ARG A 266 -1.40 13.46 -20.86
N LYS A 267 -1.21 12.66 -21.92
CA LYS A 267 -0.31 11.50 -21.91
C LYS A 267 1.10 11.88 -21.51
N THR A 268 1.67 12.92 -22.14
CA THR A 268 3.00 13.42 -21.79
C THR A 268 3.09 13.81 -20.32
N ARG A 269 2.08 14.51 -19.79
CA ARG A 269 2.05 14.90 -18.37
C ARG A 269 1.96 13.69 -17.42
N ILE A 270 1.15 12.69 -17.75
CA ILE A 270 1.00 11.46 -16.96
C ILE A 270 2.32 10.67 -16.95
N LEU A 271 2.92 10.44 -18.12
CA LEU A 271 4.18 9.72 -18.24
C LEU A 271 5.32 10.46 -17.52
N ASN A 272 5.36 11.80 -17.61
CA ASN A 272 6.34 12.59 -16.86
C ASN A 272 6.15 12.50 -15.34
N GLU A 273 4.90 12.55 -14.84
CA GLU A 273 4.61 12.32 -13.41
C GLU A 273 5.11 10.94 -12.97
N ILE A 274 4.84 9.91 -13.76
CA ILE A 274 5.23 8.53 -13.47
C ILE A 274 6.76 8.36 -13.49
N LYS A 275 7.47 8.94 -14.47
CA LYS A 275 8.95 8.90 -14.53
C LYS A 275 9.58 9.51 -13.27
N LEU A 276 9.06 10.66 -12.82
CA LEU A 276 9.50 11.32 -11.58
C LEU A 276 9.21 10.49 -10.32
N LEU A 277 8.14 9.68 -10.32
CA LEU A 277 7.84 8.76 -9.22
C LEU A 277 8.78 7.54 -9.22
N CYS A 278 9.08 7.02 -10.40
CA CYS A 278 9.85 5.78 -10.57
C CYS A 278 11.37 5.98 -10.68
N ASN A 279 11.86 7.22 -10.63
CA ASN A 279 13.28 7.57 -10.77
C ASN A 279 13.94 7.01 -12.05
N GLN A 280 13.20 6.96 -13.16
CA GLN A 280 13.79 6.69 -14.46
C GLN A 280 14.23 8.04 -15.07
N ASN A 281 15.53 8.34 -14.93
CA ASN A 281 16.23 9.20 -15.87
C ASN A 281 16.61 8.36 -17.08
#